data_AF-A0A834Y795-F1
#
_entry.id   AF-A0A834Y795-F1
#
_cell.length_a   1.000
_cell.length_b   1.000
_cell.length_c   1.000
_cell.angle_alpha   90.00
_cell.angle_beta   90.00
_cell.angle_gamma   90.00
#
_symmetry.space_group_name_H-M   'P 1'
#
loop_
_entity.id
_entity.type
_entity.pdbx_description
1 polymer ?
#
loop_
_entity_poly.entity_id
_entity_poly.type
_entity_poly.pdbx_seq_one_letter_code
_entity_poly.pdbx_strand_id
1 'polypeptide(L)'
;MALKFLNKKGWHTGSLRNIENVWKAEQKHDAEQKKLDELRKQIVEEREHAEFRLLQEQAGFVPKQERLDFLYDSGLAVGKGSSSDGFKTLEALPKTETDTTSSSKQQASAPGALFEEKPQSANDAWRKLHSDPLLLIRQREQEALARVKNNPVQMAMIHKSPTMNAAKRQGTAKDAAKREKELSLICRTWESSLTWEFPGRESISCQ
;
A
#
# COMPACT_ATOMS: atom_id res chain seq x y z
N MET A 1 0.11 0.68 56.05
CA MET A 1 -0.14 -0.03 54.76
C MET A 1 -1.60 -0.45 54.63
N ALA A 2 -2.57 0.48 54.62
CA ALA A 2 -4.00 0.12 54.72
C ALA A 2 -4.79 0.15 53.38
N LEU A 3 -4.22 0.69 52.29
CA LEU A 3 -4.96 0.92 51.03
C LEU A 3 -4.50 0.03 49.85
N LYS A 4 -3.57 -0.91 50.09
CA LYS A 4 -2.97 -1.76 49.04
C LYS A 4 -3.97 -2.70 48.36
N PHE A 5 -5.10 -3.02 49.01
CA PHE A 5 -6.12 -3.89 48.45
C PHE A 5 -6.90 -3.24 47.28
N LEU A 6 -6.93 -1.91 47.22
CA LEU A 6 -7.62 -1.17 46.15
C LEU A 6 -7.00 -1.44 44.78
N ASN A 7 -5.68 -1.58 44.70
CA ASN A 7 -4.97 -1.90 43.46
C ASN A 7 -5.27 -3.31 42.91
N LYS A 8 -5.88 -4.19 43.71
CA LYS A 8 -6.37 -5.50 43.22
C LYS A 8 -7.74 -5.39 42.55
N LYS A 9 -8.42 -4.25 42.64
CA LYS A 9 -9.74 -4.02 42.02
C LYS A 9 -9.54 -3.49 40.60
N GLY A 10 -10.25 -4.08 39.64
CA GLY A 10 -10.10 -3.75 38.21
C GLY A 10 -10.50 -2.33 37.84
N TRP A 11 -11.34 -1.66 38.64
CA TRP A 11 -11.79 -0.29 38.41
C TRP A 11 -10.90 0.77 39.08
N HIS A 12 -9.94 0.39 39.92
CA HIS A 12 -9.12 1.36 40.65
C HIS A 12 -8.08 2.03 39.73
N THR A 13 -7.96 3.34 39.80
CA THR A 13 -7.08 4.13 38.90
C THR A 13 -5.59 3.81 39.09
N GLY A 14 -5.17 3.48 40.31
CA GLY A 14 -3.80 3.05 40.62
C GLY A 14 -3.45 1.62 40.20
N SER A 15 -4.38 0.88 39.59
CA SER A 15 -4.10 -0.45 39.04
C SER A 15 -3.18 -0.33 37.83
N LEU A 16 -2.10 -1.13 37.77
CA LEU A 16 -1.12 -1.10 36.67
C LEU A 16 -1.78 -1.25 35.29
N ARG A 17 -2.84 -2.07 35.18
CA ARG A 17 -3.59 -2.25 33.93
C ARG A 17 -4.31 -0.98 33.49
N ASN A 18 -4.86 -0.24 34.44
CA ASN A 18 -5.58 1.00 34.14
C ASN A 18 -4.61 2.12 33.80
N ILE A 19 -3.49 2.21 34.52
CA ILE A 19 -2.38 3.12 34.20
C ILE A 19 -1.88 2.86 32.77
N GLU A 20 -1.67 1.59 32.40
CA GLU A 20 -1.26 1.22 31.04
C GLU A 20 -2.31 1.59 29.98
N ASN A 21 -3.60 1.37 30.26
CA ASN A 21 -4.68 1.73 29.34
C ASN A 21 -4.79 3.25 29.14
N VAL A 22 -4.69 4.02 30.22
CA VAL A 22 -4.69 5.48 30.19
C VAL A 22 -3.48 5.97 29.40
N TRP A 23 -2.29 5.43 29.67
CA TRP A 23 -1.08 5.79 28.94
C TRP A 23 -1.19 5.50 27.43
N LYS A 24 -1.76 4.35 27.04
CA LYS A 24 -2.03 4.04 25.63
C LYS A 24 -3.05 5.00 25.01
N ALA A 25 -4.06 5.43 25.77
CA ALA A 25 -5.06 6.38 25.30
C ALA A 25 -4.45 7.77 25.13
N GLU A 26 -3.66 8.24 26.09
CA GLU A 26 -2.90 9.49 26.02
C GLU A 26 -1.94 9.49 24.83
N GLN A 27 -1.19 8.40 24.62
CA GLN A 27 -0.26 8.30 23.49
C GLN A 27 -0.97 8.36 22.13
N LYS A 28 -2.15 7.74 22.02
CA LYS A 28 -2.99 7.84 20.81
C LYS A 28 -3.52 9.25 20.63
N HIS A 29 -3.99 9.87 21.70
CA HIS A 29 -4.50 11.23 21.68
C HIS A 29 -3.42 12.23 21.24
N ASP A 30 -2.21 12.13 21.78
CA ASP A 30 -1.08 12.97 21.40
C ASP A 30 -0.71 12.80 19.91
N ALA A 31 -0.81 11.58 19.39
CA ALA A 31 -0.58 11.32 17.96
C ALA A 31 -1.67 11.93 17.08
N GLU A 32 -2.93 11.93 17.53
CA GLU A 32 -4.03 12.59 16.84
C GLU A 32 -3.90 14.12 16.89
N GLN A 33 -3.57 14.69 18.04
CA GLN A 33 -3.34 16.13 18.19
C GLN A 33 -2.22 16.62 17.27
N LYS A 34 -1.09 15.91 17.21
CA LYS A 34 0.01 16.26 16.30
C LYS A 34 -0.42 16.27 14.83
N LYS A 35 -1.25 15.31 14.41
CA LYS A 35 -1.80 15.29 13.04
C LYS A 35 -2.74 16.46 12.78
N LEU A 36 -3.57 16.81 13.77
CA LEU A 36 -4.46 17.97 13.65
C LEU A 36 -3.68 19.28 13.57
N ASP A 37 -2.61 19.42 14.35
CA ASP A 37 -1.77 20.61 14.33
C ASP A 37 -0.98 20.75 13.02
N GLU A 38 -0.51 19.63 12.45
CA GLU A 38 0.07 19.60 11.11
C GLU A 38 -0.93 20.07 10.04
N LEU A 39 -2.16 19.56 10.07
CA LEU A 39 -3.22 20.00 9.15
C LEU A 39 -3.61 21.47 9.34
N ARG A 40 -3.68 21.95 10.60
CA ARG A 40 -3.92 23.37 10.90
C ARG A 40 -2.81 24.23 10.32
N LYS A 41 -1.56 23.79 10.45
CA LYS A 41 -0.40 24.49 9.89
C LYS A 41 -0.49 24.56 8.37
N GLN A 42 -0.85 23.46 7.69
CA GLN A 42 -1.05 23.45 6.23
C GLN A 42 -2.13 24.45 5.79
N ILE A 43 -3.27 24.50 6.50
CA ILE A 43 -4.34 25.47 6.18
C ILE A 43 -3.85 26.92 6.32
N VAL A 44 -3.02 27.21 7.33
CA VAL A 44 -2.46 28.55 7.52
C VAL A 44 -1.47 28.87 6.41
N GLU A 45 -0.55 27.96 6.07
CA GLU A 45 0.39 28.12 4.97
C GLU A 45 -0.34 28.35 3.63
N GLU A 46 -1.38 27.57 3.34
CA GLU A 46 -2.22 27.74 2.15
C GLU A 46 -2.90 29.11 2.11
N ARG A 47 -3.40 29.60 3.25
CA ARG A 47 -3.99 30.94 3.36
C ARG A 47 -2.95 32.03 3.11
N GLU A 48 -1.78 31.93 3.73
CA GLU A 48 -0.68 32.89 3.53
C GLU A 48 -0.22 32.92 2.07
N HIS A 49 -0.11 31.76 1.42
CA HIS A 49 0.20 31.65 -0.01
C HIS A 49 -0.87 32.29 -0.90
N ALA A 50 -2.15 32.09 -0.59
CA ALA A 50 -3.26 32.69 -1.32
C ALA A 50 -3.28 34.22 -1.14
N GLU A 51 -3.08 34.72 0.07
CA GLU A 51 -2.98 36.15 0.37
C GLU A 51 -1.80 36.80 -0.37
N PHE A 52 -0.64 36.14 -0.41
CA PHE A 52 0.52 36.62 -1.13
C PHE A 52 0.27 36.70 -2.65
N ARG A 53 -0.39 35.70 -3.23
CA ARG A 53 -0.80 35.72 -4.65
C ARG A 53 -1.75 36.88 -4.94
N LEU A 54 -2.77 37.07 -4.10
CA LEU A 54 -3.69 38.20 -4.23
C LEU A 54 -2.96 39.54 -4.17
N LEU A 55 -1.96 39.67 -3.29
CA LEU A 55 -1.15 40.89 -3.19
C LEU A 55 -0.31 41.12 -4.45
N GLN A 56 0.28 40.08 -5.04
CA GLN A 56 1.02 40.17 -6.31
C GLN A 56 0.11 40.57 -7.49
N GLU A 57 -1.11 40.05 -7.53
CA GLU A 57 -2.11 40.41 -8.54
C GLU A 57 -2.54 41.87 -8.39
N GLN A 58 -2.80 42.33 -7.17
CA GLN A 58 -3.16 43.73 -6.88
C GLN A 58 -2.04 44.69 -7.24
N ALA A 59 -0.79 44.31 -6.98
CA ALA A 59 0.39 45.07 -7.38
C ALA A 59 0.65 45.02 -8.90
N GLY A 60 -0.04 44.15 -9.65
CA GLY A 60 0.09 44.01 -11.09
C GLY A 60 1.34 43.25 -11.56
N PHE A 61 2.06 42.57 -10.65
CA PHE A 61 3.23 41.76 -11.01
C PHE A 61 2.86 40.45 -11.71
N VAL A 62 1.69 39.89 -11.37
CA VAL A 62 1.17 38.64 -11.95
C VAL A 62 -0.22 38.89 -12.53
N PRO A 63 -0.50 38.50 -13.80
CA PRO A 63 -1.83 38.65 -14.38
C PRO A 63 -2.82 37.72 -13.67
N LYS A 64 -4.02 38.22 -13.40
CA LYS A 64 -5.10 37.45 -12.76
C LYS A 64 -5.53 36.30 -13.67
N GLN A 65 -5.42 35.07 -13.17
CA GLN A 65 -5.79 33.87 -13.92
C GLN A 65 -7.22 33.45 -13.56
N GLU A 66 -8.13 33.38 -14.56
CA GLU A 66 -9.54 32.97 -14.34
C GLU A 66 -9.73 31.44 -14.22
N ARG A 67 -8.65 30.65 -14.34
CA ARG A 67 -8.70 29.18 -14.29
C ARG A 67 -8.62 28.70 -12.84
N LEU A 68 -9.19 27.53 -12.56
CA LEU A 68 -9.13 26.91 -11.23
C LEU A 68 -7.78 26.24 -11.00
N ASP A 69 -6.98 26.79 -10.08
CA ASP A 69 -5.61 26.30 -9.84
C ASP A 69 -5.56 24.85 -9.36
N PHE A 70 -6.53 24.38 -8.57
CA PHE A 70 -6.57 22.99 -8.10
C PHE A 70 -6.56 21.96 -9.26
N LEU A 71 -7.16 22.31 -10.40
CA LEU A 71 -7.25 21.43 -11.57
C LEU A 71 -5.93 21.39 -12.35
N TYR A 72 -5.14 22.46 -12.31
CA TYR A 72 -3.96 22.62 -13.17
C TYR A 72 -2.62 22.55 -12.43
N ASP A 73 -2.60 22.65 -11.10
CA ASP A 73 -1.39 22.58 -10.27
C ASP A 73 -1.05 21.13 -9.84
N SER A 74 -1.97 20.18 -10.01
CA SER A 74 -1.83 18.79 -9.56
C SER A 74 -0.76 17.96 -10.29
N GLY A 75 0.06 18.57 -11.16
CA GLY A 75 1.18 17.92 -11.87
C GLY A 75 0.79 16.79 -12.84
N LEU A 76 -0.47 16.35 -12.82
CA LEU A 76 -1.05 15.29 -13.64
C LEU A 76 -1.66 15.81 -14.95
N ALA A 77 -1.46 17.10 -15.24
CA ALA A 77 -1.84 17.68 -16.52
C ALA A 77 -0.98 17.09 -17.65
N VAL A 78 -1.43 15.94 -18.17
CA VAL A 78 -1.00 15.41 -19.46
C VAL A 78 -1.29 16.48 -20.52
N GLY A 79 -0.25 17.21 -20.93
CA GLY A 79 -0.27 17.96 -22.19
C GLY A 79 -0.15 19.48 -22.14
N LYS A 80 0.28 20.15 -21.05
CA LYS A 80 0.56 21.59 -21.13
C LYS A 80 1.92 21.97 -20.55
N GLY A 81 2.88 22.16 -21.45
CA GLY A 81 4.17 22.76 -21.16
C GLY A 81 4.00 24.17 -20.62
N SER A 82 4.38 24.35 -19.36
CA SER A 82 4.64 25.67 -18.76
C SER A 82 6.12 25.75 -18.39
N SER A 83 6.98 25.67 -19.40
CA SER A 83 8.38 26.11 -19.36
C SER A 83 8.92 26.20 -20.79
N SER A 84 8.26 27.00 -21.64
CA SER A 84 8.66 27.19 -23.04
C SER A 84 9.66 28.33 -23.26
N ASP A 85 10.10 29.04 -22.21
CA ASP A 85 11.05 30.16 -22.36
C ASP A 85 12.51 29.81 -22.00
N GLY A 86 12.80 28.58 -21.56
CA GLY A 86 14.14 28.20 -21.13
C GLY A 86 15.04 27.54 -22.19
N PHE A 87 14.49 27.01 -23.29
CA PHE A 87 15.23 26.09 -24.17
C PHE A 87 15.55 26.63 -25.57
N LYS A 88 14.95 27.75 -25.99
CA LYS A 88 15.15 28.27 -27.37
C LYS A 88 16.40 29.13 -27.57
N THR A 89 17.15 29.44 -26.52
CA THR A 89 18.29 30.39 -26.59
C THR A 89 19.65 29.72 -26.78
N LEU A 90 19.73 28.38 -26.81
CA LEU A 90 21.02 27.67 -26.93
C LEU A 90 21.28 27.05 -28.32
N GLU A 91 20.33 27.13 -29.25
CA GLU A 91 20.40 26.40 -30.52
C GLU A 91 20.79 27.28 -31.73
N ALA A 92 21.19 28.53 -31.48
CA ALA A 92 21.67 29.45 -32.51
C ALA A 92 23.19 29.72 -32.35
N LEU A 93 24.02 28.72 -32.66
CA LEU A 93 25.44 28.93 -32.97
C LEU A 93 25.84 28.05 -34.17
N PRO A 94 26.62 28.57 -35.14
CA PRO A 94 26.65 28.03 -36.51
C PRO A 94 27.56 26.83 -36.72
N LYS A 95 27.16 26.03 -37.70
CA LYS A 95 27.73 24.80 -38.24
C LYS A 95 29.16 25.00 -38.77
N THR A 96 30.07 24.11 -38.38
CA THR A 96 31.31 23.83 -39.13
C THR A 96 31.18 22.50 -39.84
N GLU A 97 31.40 22.54 -41.14
CA GLU A 97 31.37 21.44 -42.10
C GLU A 97 32.58 20.51 -41.91
N THR A 98 32.36 19.20 -42.03
CA THR A 98 33.38 18.26 -42.49
C THR A 98 32.71 17.11 -43.21
N ASP A 99 32.96 17.05 -44.51
CA ASP A 99 32.79 15.89 -45.38
C ASP A 99 33.46 14.65 -44.81
N THR A 100 32.83 13.48 -44.99
CA THR A 100 33.57 12.23 -45.28
C THR A 100 32.62 11.17 -45.84
N THR A 101 32.92 10.81 -47.07
CA THR A 101 32.37 9.71 -47.86
C THR A 101 32.77 8.35 -47.29
N SER A 102 31.85 7.37 -47.26
CA SER A 102 32.16 5.94 -47.48
C SER A 102 30.92 5.02 -47.50
N SER A 103 30.60 4.56 -48.72
CA SER A 103 30.32 3.17 -49.11
C SER A 103 29.36 2.27 -48.31
N SER A 104 28.23 1.98 -48.98
CA SER A 104 27.63 0.66 -49.24
C SER A 104 27.22 -0.27 -48.08
N LYS A 105 25.90 -0.51 -47.98
CA LYS A 105 25.27 -1.84 -48.20
C LYS A 105 23.75 -1.72 -48.28
N GLN A 106 23.21 -2.22 -49.39
CA GLN A 106 21.78 -2.37 -49.63
C GLN A 106 21.26 -3.56 -48.80
N GLN A 107 20.26 -3.33 -47.96
CA GLN A 107 19.37 -4.40 -47.49
C GLN A 107 17.96 -4.06 -47.95
N ALA A 108 17.37 -4.99 -48.69
CA ALA A 108 16.06 -4.87 -49.29
C ALA A 108 14.99 -4.70 -48.20
N SER A 109 14.50 -3.48 -48.02
CA SER A 109 13.30 -3.19 -47.23
C SER A 109 12.08 -3.58 -48.05
N ALA A 110 11.39 -4.65 -47.65
CA ALA A 110 10.02 -4.90 -48.09
C ALA A 110 9.16 -3.68 -47.68
N PRO A 111 8.28 -3.16 -48.56
CA PRO A 111 7.44 -2.01 -48.24
C PRO A 111 6.47 -2.39 -47.12
N GLY A 112 6.72 -1.89 -45.90
CA GLY A 112 5.93 -2.17 -44.70
C GLY A 112 6.73 -2.34 -43.40
N ALA A 113 8.06 -2.55 -43.47
CA ALA A 113 8.90 -2.62 -42.29
C ALA A 113 9.43 -1.23 -41.90
N LEU A 114 8.67 -0.51 -41.05
CA LEU A 114 9.10 0.73 -40.40
C LEU A 114 10.02 0.46 -39.18
N PHE A 115 10.74 -0.65 -39.18
CA PHE A 115 11.77 -0.95 -38.21
C PHE A 115 13.13 -0.68 -38.85
N GLU A 116 13.53 0.60 -38.85
CA GLU A 116 14.95 0.90 -38.93
C GLU A 116 15.60 0.38 -37.64
N GLU A 117 16.45 -0.65 -37.73
CA GLU A 117 17.43 -0.96 -36.69
C GLU A 117 18.48 0.17 -36.66
N LYS A 118 18.08 1.32 -36.16
CA LYS A 118 19.01 2.39 -35.82
C LYS A 118 19.87 1.89 -34.67
N PRO A 119 21.22 1.85 -34.77
CA PRO A 119 22.05 1.40 -33.67
C PRO A 119 21.72 2.27 -32.45
N GLN A 120 21.25 1.62 -31.37
CA GLN A 120 20.91 2.29 -30.13
C GLN A 120 22.06 3.22 -29.74
N SER A 121 21.83 4.53 -29.77
CA SER A 121 22.79 5.50 -29.28
C SER A 121 23.17 5.14 -27.84
N ALA A 122 24.46 5.09 -27.51
CA ALA A 122 24.92 4.69 -26.18
C ALA A 122 24.26 5.51 -25.06
N ASN A 123 23.93 6.77 -25.35
CA ASN A 123 23.22 7.67 -24.44
C ASN A 123 21.75 7.26 -24.22
N ASP A 124 21.07 6.76 -25.25
CA ASP A 124 19.68 6.30 -25.13
C ASP A 124 19.59 4.99 -24.35
N ALA A 125 20.57 4.10 -24.49
CA ALA A 125 20.67 2.90 -23.65
C ALA A 125 20.90 3.27 -22.18
N TRP A 126 21.78 4.23 -21.91
CA TRP A 126 22.04 4.71 -20.55
C TRP A 126 20.80 5.34 -19.92
N ARG A 127 20.07 6.21 -20.64
CA ARG A 127 18.82 6.81 -20.16
C ARG A 127 17.78 5.74 -19.84
N LYS A 128 17.56 4.79 -20.75
CA LYS A 128 16.59 3.69 -20.54
C LYS A 128 16.92 2.87 -19.28
N LEU A 129 18.20 2.63 -18.99
CA LEU A 129 18.57 1.88 -17.78
C LEU A 129 18.37 2.69 -16.49
N HIS A 130 18.58 4.01 -16.51
CA HIS A 130 18.57 4.84 -15.30
C HIS A 130 17.26 5.58 -15.05
N SER A 131 16.45 5.81 -16.08
CA SER A 131 15.16 6.50 -15.99
C SER A 131 13.96 5.60 -16.24
N ASP A 132 14.13 4.27 -16.32
CA ASP A 132 13.01 3.33 -16.43
C ASP A 132 12.31 3.14 -15.06
N PRO A 133 11.05 3.57 -14.91
CA PRO A 133 10.30 3.40 -13.68
C PRO A 133 10.08 1.91 -13.34
N LEU A 134 10.00 1.02 -14.33
CA LEU A 134 9.81 -0.42 -14.10
C LEU A 134 11.08 -1.05 -13.50
N LEU A 135 12.26 -0.61 -13.94
CA LEU A 135 13.54 -1.04 -13.37
C LEU A 135 13.68 -0.61 -11.91
N LEU A 136 13.23 0.60 -11.56
CA LEU A 136 13.18 1.07 -10.16
C LEU A 136 12.24 0.22 -9.30
N ILE A 137 11.06 -0.14 -9.83
CA ILE A 137 10.10 -1.01 -9.12
C ILE A 137 10.72 -2.39 -8.88
N ARG A 138 11.31 -3.00 -9.92
CA ARG A 138 11.96 -4.31 -9.83
C ARG A 138 13.13 -4.34 -8.84
N GLN A 139 13.91 -3.26 -8.78
CA GLN A 139 15.00 -3.13 -7.80
C GLN A 139 14.45 -3.06 -6.37
N ARG A 140 13.41 -2.26 -6.13
CA ARG A 140 12.74 -2.17 -4.82
C ARG A 140 12.13 -3.51 -4.39
N GLU A 141 11.54 -4.25 -5.31
CA GLU A 141 11.03 -5.61 -5.06
C GLU A 141 12.15 -6.55 -4.63
N GLN A 142 13.28 -6.56 -5.34
CA GLN A 142 14.43 -7.39 -5.00
C GLN A 142 15.03 -7.02 -3.64
N GLU A 143 15.15 -5.73 -3.34
CA GLU A 143 15.62 -5.25 -2.03
C GLU A 143 14.69 -5.70 -0.91
N ALA A 144 13.38 -5.63 -1.09
CA ALA A 144 12.41 -6.09 -0.09
C ALA A 144 12.54 -7.60 0.16
N LEU A 145 12.66 -8.40 -0.90
CA LEU A 145 12.90 -9.84 -0.79
C LEU A 145 14.23 -10.14 -0.10
N ALA A 146 15.30 -9.40 -0.43
CA ALA A 146 16.60 -9.53 0.18
C ALA A 146 16.57 -9.15 1.66
N ARG A 147 15.86 -8.09 2.06
CA ARG A 147 15.71 -7.69 3.47
C ARG A 147 15.06 -8.78 4.31
N VAL A 148 14.01 -9.41 3.79
CA VAL A 148 13.35 -10.54 4.47
C VAL A 148 14.29 -11.74 4.53
N LYS A 149 14.94 -12.10 3.41
CA LYS A 149 15.87 -13.24 3.33
C LYS A 149 17.11 -13.09 4.21
N ASN A 150 17.68 -11.89 4.28
CA ASN A 150 18.88 -11.58 5.05
C ASN A 150 18.60 -11.49 6.56
N ASN A 151 17.33 -11.34 6.96
CA ASN A 151 16.94 -11.33 8.37
C ASN A 151 16.62 -12.75 8.86
N PRO A 152 17.50 -13.39 9.66
CA PRO A 152 17.30 -14.77 10.10
C PRO A 152 16.09 -14.93 11.04
N VAL A 153 15.69 -13.88 11.76
CA VAL A 153 14.53 -13.90 12.65
C VAL A 153 13.22 -13.92 11.84
N GLN A 154 13.12 -13.08 10.82
CA GLN A 154 11.95 -13.07 9.93
C GLN A 154 11.85 -14.37 9.12
N MET A 155 12.97 -14.89 8.60
CA MET A 155 13.00 -16.18 7.91
C MET A 155 12.58 -17.34 8.82
N ALA A 156 13.06 -17.36 10.07
CA ALA A 156 12.64 -18.37 11.04
C ALA A 156 11.13 -18.27 11.36
N MET A 157 10.57 -17.07 11.43
CA MET A 157 9.13 -16.86 11.63
C MET A 157 8.31 -17.34 10.42
N ILE A 158 8.76 -17.02 9.20
CA ILE A 158 8.13 -17.48 7.95
C ILE A 158 8.16 -19.01 7.87
N HIS A 159 9.25 -19.67 8.25
CA HIS A 159 9.37 -21.13 8.25
C HIS A 159 8.50 -21.81 9.32
N LYS A 160 8.23 -21.15 10.45
CA LYS A 160 7.39 -21.66 11.55
C LYS A 160 5.90 -21.45 11.32
N SER A 161 5.51 -20.41 10.58
CA SER A 161 4.10 -20.09 10.33
C SER A 161 3.27 -21.20 9.66
N PRO A 162 3.74 -21.97 8.66
CA PRO A 162 2.95 -22.99 7.98
C PRO A 162 2.79 -24.23 8.86
N THR A 163 3.80 -24.58 9.65
CA THR A 163 3.78 -25.73 10.56
C THR A 163 2.82 -25.47 11.72
N MET A 164 2.84 -24.25 12.28
CA MET A 164 1.87 -23.83 13.30
C MET A 164 0.43 -23.79 12.77
N ASN A 165 0.22 -23.32 11.54
CA ASN A 165 -1.10 -23.29 10.92
C ASN A 165 -1.62 -24.71 10.61
N ALA A 166 -0.76 -25.62 10.14
CA ALA A 166 -1.12 -27.02 9.90
C ALA A 166 -1.48 -27.74 11.21
N ALA A 167 -0.69 -27.56 12.27
CA ALA A 167 -0.96 -28.13 13.59
C ALA A 167 -2.28 -27.59 14.18
N LYS A 168 -2.54 -26.28 14.03
CA LYS A 168 -3.80 -25.66 14.49
C LYS A 168 -5.02 -26.19 13.73
N ARG A 169 -4.92 -26.34 12.40
CA ARG A 169 -5.99 -26.93 11.56
C ARG A 169 -6.29 -28.38 11.92
N GLN A 170 -5.26 -29.19 12.19
CA GLN A 170 -5.45 -30.57 12.65
C GLN A 170 -6.08 -30.64 14.05
N GLY A 171 -5.70 -29.75 14.97
CA GLY A 171 -6.33 -29.64 16.28
C GLY A 171 -7.83 -29.31 16.18
N THR A 172 -8.18 -28.28 15.42
CA THR A 172 -9.58 -27.88 15.23
C THR A 172 -10.43 -28.96 14.54
N ALA A 173 -9.84 -29.73 13.61
CA ALA A 173 -10.53 -30.85 12.96
C ALA A 173 -10.78 -32.02 13.92
N LYS A 174 -9.82 -32.34 14.79
CA LYS A 174 -9.98 -33.38 15.84
C LYS A 174 -11.03 -32.98 16.87
N ASP A 175 -11.04 -31.72 17.29
CA ASP A 175 -12.03 -31.21 18.25
C ASP A 175 -13.45 -31.19 17.65
N ALA A 176 -13.58 -30.84 16.37
CA ALA A 176 -14.86 -30.91 15.65
C ALA A 176 -15.37 -32.36 15.53
N ALA A 177 -14.51 -33.30 15.15
CA ALA A 177 -14.87 -34.72 15.06
C ALA A 177 -15.24 -35.33 16.42
N LYS A 178 -14.62 -34.88 17.52
CA LYS A 178 -14.99 -35.31 18.88
C LYS A 178 -16.38 -34.81 19.26
N ARG A 179 -16.69 -33.54 18.97
CA ARG A 179 -18.03 -32.96 19.23
C ARG A 179 -19.11 -33.65 18.41
N GLU A 180 -18.83 -33.99 17.16
CA GLU A 180 -19.76 -34.74 16.31
C GLU A 180 -20.03 -36.14 16.87
N LYS A 181 -18.99 -36.83 17.35
CA LYS A 181 -19.15 -38.12 18.05
C LYS A 181 -19.97 -37.98 19.33
N GLU A 182 -19.72 -36.98 20.17
CA GLU A 182 -20.52 -36.72 21.38
C GLU A 182 -21.98 -36.43 21.05
N LEU A 183 -22.26 -35.59 20.04
CA LEU A 183 -23.62 -35.29 19.58
C LEU A 183 -24.34 -36.53 19.02
N SER A 184 -23.64 -37.36 18.24
CA SER A 184 -24.22 -38.61 17.73
C SER A 184 -24.51 -39.63 18.84
N LEU A 185 -23.68 -39.66 19.89
CA LEU A 185 -23.91 -40.50 21.06
C LEU A 185 -25.14 -40.03 21.84
N ILE A 186 -25.25 -38.70 22.05
CA ILE A 186 -26.43 -38.08 22.69
C ILE A 186 -27.71 -38.39 21.89
N CYS A 187 -27.66 -38.24 20.57
CA CYS A 187 -28.81 -38.54 19.69
C CYS A 187 -29.23 -40.01 19.80
N ARG A 188 -28.27 -40.95 19.75
CA ARG A 188 -28.54 -42.38 19.93
C ARG A 188 -29.12 -42.71 21.30
N THR A 189 -28.63 -42.08 22.37
CA THR A 189 -29.17 -42.29 23.72
C THR A 189 -30.60 -41.75 23.87
N TRP A 190 -30.92 -40.65 23.18
CA TRP A 190 -32.27 -40.08 23.16
C TRP A 190 -33.24 -40.97 22.37
N GLU A 191 -32.82 -41.48 21.22
CA GLU A 191 -33.58 -42.41 20.38
C GLU A 191 -33.79 -43.78 21.05
N SER A 192 -32.78 -44.28 21.78
CA SER A 192 -32.95 -45.44 22.66
C SER A 192 -33.94 -45.19 23.79
N SER A 193 -34.04 -43.97 24.33
CA SER A 193 -35.00 -43.69 25.40
C SER A 193 -36.45 -43.60 24.87
N LEU A 194 -36.63 -43.08 23.65
CA LEU A 194 -37.93 -43.01 22.97
C LEU A 194 -38.48 -44.39 22.57
N THR A 195 -37.61 -45.36 22.29
CA THR A 195 -38.02 -46.73 21.90
C THR A 195 -38.45 -47.60 23.09
N TRP A 196 -38.17 -47.19 24.33
CA TRP A 196 -38.62 -47.91 25.54
C TRP A 196 -39.97 -47.43 26.07
N GLU A 197 -40.56 -46.36 25.51
CA GLU A 197 -41.79 -45.76 26.06
C GLU A 197 -43.09 -46.04 25.28
N PHE A 198 -43.11 -46.79 24.17
CA PHE A 198 -44.37 -47.10 23.47
C PHE A 198 -44.35 -48.45 22.70
N PRO A 199 -44.96 -49.53 23.21
CA PRO A 199 -45.37 -50.66 22.38
C PRO A 199 -46.70 -50.29 21.71
N GLY A 200 -46.63 -49.61 20.56
CA GLY A 200 -47.81 -49.35 19.73
C GLY A 200 -47.76 -48.03 18.99
N ARG A 201 -47.17 -48.03 17.78
CA ARG A 201 -47.51 -47.01 16.80
C ARG A 201 -47.38 -47.54 15.38
N GLU A 202 -48.51 -47.46 14.68
CA GLU A 202 -48.74 -47.82 13.31
C GLU A 202 -47.77 -47.11 12.35
N SER A 203 -47.42 -47.83 11.28
CA SER A 203 -46.67 -47.32 10.14
C SER A 203 -47.43 -46.17 9.48
N ILE A 204 -46.82 -44.99 9.42
CA ILE A 204 -47.24 -43.95 8.48
C ILE A 204 -46.21 -43.94 7.35
N SER A 205 -46.65 -44.51 6.24
CA SER A 205 -46.08 -44.31 4.91
C SER A 205 -46.26 -42.85 4.50
N CYS A 206 -45.19 -42.20 4.05
CA CYS A 206 -45.26 -40.96 3.30
C CYS A 206 -44.61 -41.17 1.93
N GLN A 207 -45.39 -40.83 0.90
CA GLN A 207 -44.99 -40.66 -0.50
C GLN A 207 -43.90 -39.60 -0.66
#